data_AF-A0A1Q7ZFW7-F1
#
_entry.id   AF-A0A1Q7ZFW7-F1
#
_cell.length_a   1.000
_cell.length_b   1.000
_cell.length_c   1.000
_cell.angle_alpha   90.00
_cell.angle_beta   90.00
_cell.angle_gamma   90.00
#
_symmetry.space_group_name_H-M   'P 1'
#
loop_
_entity.id
_entity.type
_entity.pdbx_description
1 polymer ?
#
loop_
_entity_poly.entity_id
_entity_poly.type
_entity_poly.pdbx_seq_one_letter_code
_entity_poly.pdbx_strand_id
1 'polypeptide(L)'
;MLMVLVLHRWLFFACASMLHPLFVSVTEINHNPKDKTLEISCKAFADDLEKAIEKTSNVKVDLFEIKDKNAANKGVTDYFRKHLVLKVDGKLVQMEFVGFEREGDAIWSYFQVS
;
A
#
# COMPACT_ATOMS: atom_id res chain seq x y z
N MET A 1 6.49 -42.51 25.26
CA MET A 1 6.67 -41.13 25.75
C MET A 1 7.54 -40.28 24.79
N LEU A 2 8.73 -40.74 24.38
CA LEU A 2 9.63 -40.00 23.46
C LEU A 2 9.05 -39.75 22.05
N MET A 3 8.37 -40.73 21.45
CA MET A 3 7.76 -40.58 20.11
C MET A 3 6.62 -39.55 20.07
N VAL A 4 5.84 -39.45 21.16
CA VAL A 4 4.75 -38.47 21.30
C VAL A 4 5.31 -37.04 21.42
N LEU A 5 6.43 -36.86 22.14
CA LEU A 5 7.13 -35.58 22.26
C LEU A 5 7.74 -35.11 20.93
N VAL A 6 8.25 -36.05 20.11
CA VAL A 6 8.76 -35.75 18.77
C VAL A 6 7.61 -35.34 17.85
N LEU A 7 6.52 -36.12 17.80
CA LEU A 7 5.32 -35.80 17.02
C LEU A 7 4.73 -34.42 17.40
N HIS A 8 4.66 -34.11 18.69
CA HIS A 8 4.15 -32.82 19.16
C HIS A 8 5.04 -31.64 18.73
N ARG A 9 6.37 -31.83 18.72
CA ARG A 9 7.33 -30.84 18.20
C ARG A 9 7.13 -30.57 16.71
N TRP A 10 6.94 -31.61 15.89
CA TRP A 10 6.70 -31.45 14.45
C TRP A 10 5.32 -30.83 14.16
N LEU A 11 4.29 -31.17 14.94
CA LEU A 11 2.96 -30.58 14.83
C LEU A 11 2.94 -29.08 15.15
N PHE A 12 3.72 -28.66 16.16
CA PHE A 12 3.84 -27.24 16.54
C PHE A 12 4.51 -26.40 15.45
N PHE A 13 5.56 -26.93 14.80
CA PHE A 13 6.22 -26.26 13.67
C PHE A 13 5.31 -26.13 12.44
N ALA A 14 4.47 -27.12 12.16
CA ALA A 14 3.53 -27.08 11.03
C ALA A 14 2.41 -26.04 11.20
N CYS A 15 1.88 -25.88 12.43
CA CYS A 15 0.86 -24.85 12.70
C CYS A 15 1.42 -23.42 12.65
N ALA A 16 2.68 -23.21 13.05
CA ALA A 16 3.29 -21.89 13.05
C ALA A 16 3.46 -21.29 11.63
N SER A 17 3.61 -22.14 10.60
CA SER A 17 3.74 -21.69 9.21
C SER A 17 2.45 -21.23 8.53
N MET A 18 1.26 -21.50 9.11
CA MET A 18 -0.03 -21.12 8.51
C MET A 18 -0.56 -19.75 8.96
N LEU A 19 0.20 -19.02 9.78
CA LEU A 19 -0.30 -17.89 10.58
C LEU A 19 0.19 -16.52 10.11
N HIS A 20 0.47 -16.34 8.83
CA HIS A 20 0.89 -15.02 8.33
C HIS A 20 0.04 -14.55 7.13
N PRO A 21 -0.83 -13.53 7.30
CA PRO A 21 -1.45 -12.87 6.16
C PRO A 21 -0.36 -12.22 5.29
N LEU A 22 -0.48 -12.34 3.97
CA LEU A 22 0.47 -11.79 3.01
C LEU A 22 -0.15 -10.54 2.37
N PHE A 23 0.52 -9.40 2.54
CA PHE A 23 0.14 -8.13 1.94
C PHE A 23 1.24 -7.68 1.00
N VAL A 24 0.89 -7.44 -0.27
CA VAL A 24 1.86 -7.04 -1.30
C VAL A 24 1.35 -5.78 -2.00
N SER A 25 2.26 -4.82 -2.16
CA SER A 25 2.08 -3.65 -3.01
C SER A 25 3.29 -3.49 -3.92
N VAL A 26 3.09 -2.88 -5.08
CA VAL A 26 4.17 -2.57 -6.03
C VAL A 26 4.28 -1.05 -6.14
N THR A 27 5.50 -0.52 -6.02
CA THR A 27 5.79 0.89 -6.30
C THR A 27 6.81 0.96 -7.43
N GLU A 28 6.45 1.71 -8.47
CA GLU A 28 7.31 2.01 -9.60
C GLU A 28 7.58 3.51 -9.62
N ILE A 29 8.83 3.88 -9.93
CA ILE A 29 9.26 5.28 -10.02
C ILE A 29 9.95 5.45 -11.38
N ASN A 30 9.37 6.28 -12.23
CA ASN A 30 9.90 6.65 -13.53
C ASN A 30 10.43 8.08 -13.48
N HIS A 31 11.59 8.33 -14.09
CA HIS A 31 12.14 9.69 -14.22
C HIS A 31 11.89 10.19 -15.64
N ASN A 32 11.14 11.27 -15.76
CA ASN A 32 10.90 11.96 -17.03
C ASN A 32 11.93 13.11 -17.18
N PRO A 33 13.00 12.93 -17.99
CA PRO A 33 14.05 13.93 -18.12
C PRO A 33 13.61 15.20 -18.86
N LYS A 34 12.50 15.16 -19.62
CA LYS A 34 12.00 16.32 -20.36
C LYS A 34 11.34 17.31 -19.41
N ASP A 35 10.46 16.80 -18.56
CA ASP A 35 9.69 17.61 -17.61
C ASP A 35 10.39 17.74 -16.26
N LYS A 36 11.51 17.02 -16.07
CA LYS A 36 12.29 16.92 -14.82
C LYS A 36 11.45 16.43 -13.64
N THR A 37 10.51 15.54 -13.92
CA THR A 37 9.61 14.99 -12.93
C THR A 37 9.97 13.54 -12.60
N LEU A 38 9.74 13.15 -11.36
CA LEU A 38 9.61 11.75 -10.98
C LEU A 38 8.11 11.42 -10.97
N GLU A 39 7.74 10.41 -11.73
CA GLU A 39 6.39 9.86 -11.82
C GLU A 39 6.35 8.57 -10.99
N ILE A 40 5.46 8.51 -10.00
CA ILE A 40 5.39 7.40 -9.06
C ILE A 40 4.03 6.72 -9.19
N SER A 41 4.05 5.41 -9.40
CA SER A 41 2.86 4.55 -9.51
C SER A 41 2.87 3.52 -8.40
N CYS A 42 1.78 3.44 -7.63
CA CYS A 42 1.65 2.51 -6.52
C CYS A 42 0.42 1.61 -6.71
N LYS A 43 0.64 0.31 -6.85
CA LYS A 43 -0.42 -0.70 -6.91
C LYS A 43 -0.62 -1.34 -5.54
N ALA A 44 -1.83 -1.32 -5.01
CA ALA A 44 -2.22 -2.05 -3.80
C ALA A 44 -3.59 -2.69 -3.99
N PHE A 45 -3.85 -3.81 -3.31
CA PHE A 45 -5.19 -4.39 -3.27
C PHE A 45 -6.16 -3.43 -2.57
N ALA A 46 -7.35 -3.27 -3.14
CA ALA A 46 -8.29 -2.23 -2.72
C ALA A 46 -8.75 -2.44 -1.28
N ASP A 47 -9.10 -3.66 -0.90
CA ASP A 47 -9.62 -4.00 0.42
C ASP A 47 -8.58 -3.75 1.53
N ASP A 48 -7.32 -4.05 1.26
CA ASP A 48 -6.23 -3.79 2.20
C ASP A 48 -5.87 -2.32 2.28
N LEU A 49 -5.88 -1.61 1.15
CA LEU A 49 -5.66 -0.17 1.10
C LEU A 49 -6.76 0.58 1.87
N GLU A 50 -8.03 0.23 1.68
CA GLU A 50 -9.17 0.81 2.40
C GLU A 50 -9.06 0.59 3.91
N LYS A 51 -8.77 -0.65 4.34
CA LYS A 51 -8.52 -0.95 5.77
C LYS A 51 -7.34 -0.14 6.32
N ALA A 52 -6.28 0.04 5.54
CA ALA A 52 -5.11 0.79 5.96
C ALA A 52 -5.38 2.30 6.06
N ILE A 53 -6.19 2.85 5.14
CA ILE A 53 -6.68 4.24 5.18
C ILE A 53 -7.57 4.45 6.42
N GLU A 54 -8.51 3.55 6.68
CA GLU A 54 -9.39 3.61 7.85
C GLU A 54 -8.58 3.60 9.15
N LYS A 55 -7.59 2.71 9.27
CA LYS A 55 -6.68 2.68 10.45
C LYS A 55 -5.84 3.95 10.61
N THR A 56 -5.50 4.62 9.52
CA THR A 56 -4.60 5.78 9.55
C THR A 56 -5.34 7.09 9.81
N SER A 57 -6.54 7.23 9.25
CA SER A 57 -7.29 8.49 9.19
C SER A 57 -8.64 8.44 9.90
N ASN A 58 -9.07 7.26 10.35
CA ASN A 58 -10.40 7.00 10.92
C ASN A 58 -11.56 7.36 9.96
N VAL A 59 -11.27 7.43 8.66
CA VAL A 59 -12.24 7.66 7.59
C VAL A 59 -12.38 6.37 6.79
N LYS A 60 -13.62 5.91 6.67
CA LYS A 60 -13.96 4.77 5.81
C LYS A 60 -14.21 5.28 4.39
N VAL A 61 -13.49 4.72 3.44
CA VAL A 61 -13.63 4.99 2.01
C VAL A 61 -13.93 3.69 1.29
N ASP A 62 -14.71 3.79 0.21
CA ASP A 62 -14.92 2.71 -0.76
C ASP A 62 -14.34 3.21 -2.09
N LEU A 63 -13.26 2.56 -2.52
CA LEU A 63 -12.50 2.93 -3.72
C LEU A 63 -13.10 2.32 -4.99
N PHE A 64 -14.11 1.44 -4.87
CA PHE A 64 -14.86 0.89 -6.01
C PHE A 64 -16.17 1.66 -6.24
N GLU A 65 -16.84 2.06 -5.16
CA GLU A 65 -18.07 2.85 -5.17
C GLU A 65 -17.86 4.19 -4.45
N ILE A 66 -17.18 5.12 -5.15
CA ILE A 66 -16.81 6.43 -4.60
C ILE A 66 -18.07 7.28 -4.32
N LYS A 67 -18.45 7.38 -3.04
CA LYS A 67 -19.53 8.27 -2.58
C LYS A 67 -19.08 9.72 -2.44
N ASP A 68 -17.84 9.91 -1.98
CA ASP A 68 -17.19 11.22 -1.85
C ASP A 68 -15.76 11.13 -2.43
N LYS A 69 -15.59 11.76 -3.59
CA LYS A 69 -14.31 11.77 -4.31
C LYS A 69 -13.22 12.52 -3.57
N ASN A 70 -13.57 13.58 -2.83
CA ASN A 70 -12.59 14.34 -2.06
C ASN A 70 -12.09 13.53 -0.87
N ALA A 71 -13.00 12.84 -0.17
CA ALA A 71 -12.62 11.95 0.92
C ALA A 71 -11.76 10.76 0.43
N ALA A 72 -12.11 10.15 -0.70
CA ALA A 72 -11.33 9.07 -1.30
C ALA A 72 -9.92 9.53 -1.70
N ASN A 73 -9.82 10.63 -2.48
CA ASN A 73 -8.54 11.19 -2.89
C ASN A 73 -7.66 11.57 -1.69
N LYS A 74 -8.26 12.21 -0.68
CA LYS A 74 -7.55 12.59 0.56
C LYS A 74 -7.07 11.35 1.32
N GLY A 75 -7.92 10.33 1.47
CA GLY A 75 -7.56 9.09 2.16
C GLY A 75 -6.36 8.40 1.52
N VAL A 76 -6.39 8.23 0.19
CA VAL A 76 -5.26 7.66 -0.57
C VAL A 76 -4.01 8.53 -0.43
N THR A 77 -4.14 9.84 -0.64
CA THR A 77 -3.03 10.79 -0.56
C THR A 77 -2.35 10.77 0.81
N ASP A 78 -3.14 10.85 1.88
CA ASP A 78 -2.64 10.90 3.25
C ASP A 78 -1.96 9.58 3.65
N TYR A 79 -2.53 8.45 3.25
CA TYR A 79 -1.94 7.15 3.50
C TYR A 79 -0.55 7.04 2.86
N PHE A 80 -0.44 7.31 1.56
CA PHE A 80 0.84 7.20 0.86
C PHE A 80 1.85 8.25 1.33
N ARG A 81 1.46 9.51 1.53
CA ARG A 81 2.38 10.54 2.05
C ARG A 81 2.93 10.20 3.43
N LYS A 82 2.17 9.48 4.26
CA LYS A 82 2.61 9.07 5.60
C LYS A 82 3.57 7.88 5.56
N HIS A 83 3.36 6.93 4.65
CA HIS A 83 4.07 5.64 4.65
C HIS A 83 5.14 5.51 3.55
N LEU A 84 5.06 6.30 2.49
CA LEU A 84 6.02 6.34 1.40
C LEU A 84 6.74 7.69 1.39
N VAL A 85 7.97 7.70 1.90
CA VAL A 85 8.81 8.90 2.00
C VAL A 85 9.93 8.81 0.97
N LEU A 86 10.04 9.84 0.12
CA LEU A 86 11.06 9.91 -0.91
C LEU A 86 12.15 10.93 -0.55
N LYS A 87 13.38 10.61 -0.96
CA LYS A 87 14.52 11.53 -0.93
C LYS A 87 15.16 11.56 -2.30
N VAL A 88 15.39 12.76 -2.81
CA VAL A 88 16.11 13.01 -4.06
C VAL A 88 17.36 13.80 -3.69
N ASP A 89 18.53 13.28 -4.04
CA ASP A 89 19.83 13.87 -3.69
C ASP A 89 19.97 14.21 -2.20
N GLY A 90 19.45 13.33 -1.34
CA GLY A 90 19.49 13.48 0.11
C GLY A 90 18.45 14.47 0.69
N LYS A 91 17.69 15.19 -0.14
CA LYS A 91 16.63 16.10 0.31
C LYS A 91 15.28 15.39 0.34
N LEU A 92 14.52 15.59 1.42
CA LEU A 92 13.13 15.13 1.49
C LEU A 92 12.28 15.88 0.46
N VAL A 93 11.50 15.13 -0.31
CA VAL A 93 10.59 15.68 -1.30
C VAL A 93 9.16 15.27 -0.98
N GLN A 94 8.20 16.15 -1.30
CA GLN A 94 6.79 15.88 -1.10
C GLN A 94 6.16 15.37 -2.39
N MET A 95 5.49 14.22 -2.31
CA MET A 95 4.71 13.69 -3.42
C MET A 95 3.43 14.51 -3.63
N GLU A 96 3.18 14.92 -4.86
CA GLU A 96 1.92 15.50 -5.31
C GLU A 96 1.00 14.40 -5.81
N PHE A 97 -0.24 14.37 -5.36
CA PHE A 97 -1.20 13.36 -5.80
C PHE A 97 -1.82 13.76 -7.14
N VAL A 98 -1.79 12.83 -8.10
CA VAL A 98 -2.31 13.03 -9.45
C VAL A 98 -3.69 12.39 -9.59
N GLY A 99 -3.86 11.17 -9.09
CA GLY A 99 -5.11 10.42 -9.19
C GLY A 99 -4.94 8.96 -8.80
N PHE A 100 -6.03 8.20 -8.83
CA PHE A 100 -5.99 6.75 -8.73
C PHE A 100 -6.97 6.13 -9.73
N GLU A 101 -6.72 4.89 -10.12
CA GLU A 101 -7.60 4.09 -10.96
C GLU A 101 -7.71 2.67 -10.45
N ARG A 102 -8.79 2.00 -10.85
CA ARG A 102 -9.06 0.61 -10.50
C ARG A 102 -8.60 -0.31 -11.63
N GLU A 103 -7.87 -1.35 -11.26
CA GLU A 103 -7.52 -2.46 -12.15
C GLU A 103 -7.84 -3.79 -11.45
N GLY A 104 -8.96 -4.42 -11.84
CA GLY A 104 -9.46 -5.62 -11.17
C GLY A 104 -9.77 -5.35 -9.70
N ASP A 105 -9.05 -6.04 -8.82
CA ASP A 105 -9.17 -5.90 -7.36
C ASP A 105 -8.10 -4.97 -6.75
N ALA A 106 -7.30 -4.33 -7.59
CA ALA A 106 -6.25 -3.41 -7.18
C ALA A 106 -6.58 -1.95 -7.51
N ILE A 107 -5.97 -1.05 -6.75
CA ILE A 107 -5.95 0.39 -6.98
C ILE A 107 -4.54 0.79 -7.36
N TRP A 108 -4.40 1.40 -8.53
CA TRP A 108 -3.21 2.14 -8.93
C TRP A 108 -3.34 3.58 -8.45
N SER A 109 -2.39 4.06 -7.67
CA SER A 109 -2.32 5.44 -7.18
C SER A 109 -1.11 6.14 -7.77
N TYR A 110 -1.32 7.34 -8.31
CA TYR A 110 -0.35 8.10 -9.08
C TYR A 110 0.07 9.35 -8.34
N PHE A 111 1.39 9.57 -8.29
CA PHE A 111 2.00 10.72 -7.69
C PHE A 111 3.10 11.27 -8.58
N GLN A 112 3.47 12.53 -8.36
CA GLN A 112 4.62 13.14 -9.00
C GLN A 112 5.47 13.93 -7.99
N VAL A 113 6.74 14.13 -8.34
CA VAL A 113 7.65 15.08 -7.70
C VAL A 113 8.33 15.87 -8.82
N SER A 114 8.32 17.20 -8.73
CA SER A 114 8.95 18.11 -9.70
C SER A 114 10.12 18.86 -9.08
#